data_AF-A0AAW9X9I3-F1
#
_entry.id   AF-A0AAW9X9I3-F1
#
_cell.length_a   1.000
_cell.length_b   1.000
_cell.length_c   1.000
_cell.angle_alpha   90.00
_cell.angle_beta   90.00
_cell.angle_gamma   90.00
#
_symmetry.space_group_name_H-M   'P 1'
#
loop_
_entity.id
_entity.type
_entity.pdbx_description
1 polymer ?
#
loop_
_entity_poly.entity_id
_entity_poly.type
_entity_poly.pdbx_seq_one_letter_code
_entity_poly.pdbx_strand_id
1 'polypeptide(L)'
;MQFIQNNRAKISADLLQKNKLYLKEEYLEGNAFPSDSSTQFRQILRVLDILSDKNLRDEWIIQTKDRWMRAFKSKSPFSYLLPENEHECIWTWNYLKGKNIALEKLASFPGSADIYHAIHLSFDIWVTCPLTSPDDIKNFRNSFNKAKAQRKYKKMQEDKVNVQFFLDAETRAQLKELSRVRRLSTGEMLHDLIVEEYKRYRHSR
;
A
#
# COMPACT_ATOMS: atom_id res chain seq x y z
N MET A 1 -11.26 17.44 7.24
CA MET A 1 -12.72 17.34 7.39
C MET A 1 -13.43 18.22 6.33
N GLN A 2 -13.57 17.73 5.09
CA GLN A 2 -14.27 18.47 4.02
C GLN A 2 -15.77 18.67 4.33
N PHE A 3 -16.40 17.77 5.06
CA PHE A 3 -17.84 17.84 5.37
C PHE A 3 -18.23 19.09 6.19
N ILE A 4 -17.49 19.41 7.26
CA ILE A 4 -17.74 20.59 8.09
C ILE A 4 -17.50 21.87 7.29
N GLN A 5 -16.45 21.90 6.46
CA GLN A 5 -16.19 23.04 5.57
C GLN A 5 -17.32 23.23 4.54
N ASN A 6 -17.76 22.16 3.90
CA ASN A 6 -18.77 22.20 2.84
C ASN A 6 -20.18 22.54 3.36
N ASN A 7 -20.47 22.27 4.64
CA ASN A 7 -21.80 22.48 5.23
C ASN A 7 -21.83 23.56 6.31
N ARG A 8 -20.74 24.34 6.46
CA ARG A 8 -20.55 25.31 7.55
C ARG A 8 -21.73 26.27 7.69
N ALA A 9 -22.21 26.84 6.60
CA ALA A 9 -23.30 27.82 6.61
C ALA A 9 -24.64 27.22 7.07
N LYS A 10 -24.97 26.01 6.60
CA LYS A 10 -26.20 25.29 6.97
C LYS A 10 -26.17 24.83 8.43
N ILE A 11 -25.02 24.28 8.86
CA ILE A 11 -24.79 23.87 10.25
C ILE A 11 -24.90 25.08 11.19
N SER A 12 -24.26 26.21 10.85
CA SER A 12 -24.37 27.43 11.65
C SER A 12 -25.79 27.97 11.74
N ALA A 13 -26.56 27.95 10.63
CA ALA A 13 -27.94 28.42 10.60
C ALA A 13 -28.89 27.53 11.43
N ASP A 14 -28.76 26.20 11.32
CA ASP A 14 -29.57 25.25 12.09
C ASP A 14 -29.27 25.31 13.60
N LEU A 15 -28.00 25.55 13.96
CA LEU A 15 -27.57 25.71 15.35
C LEU A 15 -28.07 27.03 15.97
N LEU A 16 -28.13 28.10 15.18
CA LEU A 16 -28.69 29.40 15.60
C LEU A 16 -30.22 29.34 15.75
N GLN A 17 -30.93 28.65 14.85
CA GLN A 17 -32.40 28.54 14.90
C GLN A 17 -32.91 27.73 16.10
N LYS A 18 -32.15 26.74 16.60
CA LYS A 18 -32.64 25.83 17.64
C LYS A 18 -32.46 26.32 19.08
N ASN A 19 -31.93 27.52 19.34
CA ASN A 19 -31.63 28.01 20.71
C ASN A 19 -30.89 26.96 21.58
N LYS A 20 -30.13 26.06 20.95
CA LYS A 20 -29.42 24.93 21.57
C LYS A 20 -27.91 25.08 21.44
N LEU A 21 -27.43 26.32 21.51
CA LEU A 21 -26.01 26.60 21.56
C LEU A 21 -25.52 26.45 23.00
N TYR A 22 -25.15 25.23 23.36
CA TYR A 22 -23.95 25.01 24.17
C TYR A 22 -22.98 24.18 23.31
N LEU A 23 -22.43 24.81 22.27
CA LEU A 23 -21.11 24.41 21.80
C LEU A 23 -20.18 24.66 22.99
N LYS A 24 -19.85 23.63 23.77
CA LYS A 24 -18.74 23.73 24.70
C LYS A 24 -17.51 24.12 23.87
N GLU A 25 -16.82 25.18 24.24
CA GLU A 25 -15.59 25.62 23.56
C GLU A 25 -14.55 24.48 23.48
N GLU A 26 -14.61 23.54 24.44
CA GLU A 26 -13.91 22.25 24.46
C GLU A 26 -14.09 21.38 23.19
N TYR A 27 -15.13 21.62 22.39
CA TYR A 27 -15.37 20.93 21.12
C TYR A 27 -14.58 21.52 19.94
N LEU A 28 -14.18 22.79 20.04
CA LEU A 28 -13.33 23.50 19.08
C LEU A 28 -11.86 23.46 19.50
N GLU A 29 -11.58 23.21 20.78
CA GLU A 29 -10.26 22.90 21.28
C GLU A 29 -9.86 21.47 20.91
N GLY A 30 -8.94 21.35 19.96
CA GLY A 30 -8.23 20.10 19.73
C GLY A 30 -7.77 19.93 18.29
N ASN A 31 -6.60 20.49 18.00
CA ASN A 31 -5.74 20.06 16.89
C ASN A 31 -5.24 18.59 17.04
N ALA A 32 -5.88 17.76 17.86
CA ALA A 32 -5.49 16.40 18.13
C ALA A 32 -6.32 15.45 17.28
N PHE A 33 -5.69 14.87 16.26
CA PHE A 33 -6.19 13.64 15.67
C PHE A 33 -6.38 12.61 16.80
N PRO A 34 -7.55 11.95 16.90
CA PRO A 34 -7.83 11.06 18.01
C PRO A 34 -6.88 9.85 17.97
N SER A 35 -6.02 9.74 18.99
CA SER A 35 -4.95 8.74 19.08
C SER A 35 -5.39 7.41 19.73
N ASP A 36 -6.57 7.38 20.36
CA ASP A 36 -7.15 6.18 20.97
C ASP A 36 -8.63 6.00 20.62
N SER A 37 -9.14 4.78 20.80
CA SER A 37 -10.52 4.40 20.44
C SER A 37 -11.59 5.18 21.20
N SER A 38 -11.35 5.54 22.46
CA SER A 38 -12.28 6.34 23.27
C SER A 38 -12.38 7.78 22.74
N THR A 39 -11.25 8.35 22.34
CA THR A 39 -11.16 9.69 21.76
C THR A 39 -11.75 9.71 20.35
N GLN A 40 -11.58 8.64 19.57
CA GLN A 40 -12.25 8.46 18.28
C GLN A 40 -13.76 8.40 18.43
N PHE A 41 -14.26 7.61 19.39
CA PHE A 41 -15.69 7.51 19.68
C PHE A 41 -16.28 8.85 20.12
N ARG A 42 -15.57 9.58 21.00
CA ARG A 42 -15.96 10.94 21.40
C ARG A 42 -16.02 11.89 20.20
N GLN A 43 -15.07 11.83 19.26
CA GLN A 43 -15.11 12.64 18.05
C GLN A 43 -16.29 12.31 17.13
N ILE A 44 -16.65 11.04 17.01
CA ILE A 44 -17.86 10.63 16.27
C ILE A 44 -19.11 11.23 16.92
N LEU A 45 -19.23 11.12 18.25
CA LEU A 45 -20.35 11.73 18.99
C LEU A 45 -20.38 13.26 18.80
N ARG A 46 -19.24 13.94 18.83
CA ARG A 46 -19.13 15.38 18.56
C ARG A 46 -19.71 15.76 17.20
N VAL A 47 -19.39 15.01 16.14
CA VAL A 47 -19.94 15.24 14.79
C VAL A 47 -21.45 15.01 14.78
N LEU A 48 -21.94 13.96 15.44
CA LEU A 48 -23.37 13.67 15.54
C LEU A 48 -24.15 14.71 16.35
N ASP A 49 -23.55 15.27 17.39
CA ASP A 49 -24.16 16.34 18.19
C ASP A 49 -24.24 17.67 17.43
N ILE A 50 -23.24 17.97 16.59
CA ILE A 50 -23.24 19.13 15.68
C ILE A 50 -24.33 18.99 14.61
N LEU A 51 -24.60 17.77 14.15
CA LEU A 51 -25.65 17.47 13.20
C LEU A 51 -27.02 17.48 13.89
N SER A 52 -27.54 18.67 14.13
CA SER A 52 -28.85 18.89 14.76
C SER A 52 -30.03 18.35 13.95
N ASP A 53 -29.85 18.11 12.65
CA ASP A 53 -30.85 17.54 11.73
C ASP A 53 -30.74 16.00 11.71
N LYS A 54 -31.87 15.32 11.93
CA LYS A 54 -31.96 13.85 11.91
C LYS A 54 -31.63 13.28 10.53
N ASN A 55 -32.11 13.89 9.46
CA ASN A 55 -31.90 13.38 8.10
C ASN A 55 -30.43 13.48 7.69
N LEU A 56 -29.76 14.59 8.05
CA LEU A 56 -28.33 14.75 7.80
C LEU A 56 -27.48 13.75 8.60
N ARG A 57 -27.90 13.41 9.83
CA ARG A 57 -27.24 12.35 10.62
C ARG A 57 -27.39 10.99 9.97
N ASP A 58 -28.62 10.62 9.62
CA ASP A 58 -28.92 9.32 9.04
C ASP A 58 -28.16 9.14 7.71
N GLU A 59 -28.14 10.18 6.86
CA GLU A 59 -27.39 10.18 5.62
C GLU A 59 -25.87 10.05 5.85
N TRP A 60 -25.31 10.81 6.80
CA TRP A 60 -23.89 10.74 7.14
C TRP A 60 -23.49 9.36 7.68
N ILE A 61 -24.33 8.75 8.53
CA ILE A 61 -24.11 7.40 9.07
C ILE A 61 -24.09 6.37 7.94
N ILE A 62 -25.06 6.43 7.01
CA ILE A 62 -25.13 5.52 5.86
C ILE A 62 -23.88 5.69 4.99
N GLN A 63 -23.51 6.93 4.63
CA GLN A 63 -22.33 7.21 3.82
C GLN A 63 -21.04 6.73 4.51
N THR A 64 -20.92 6.93 5.82
CA THR A 64 -19.74 6.50 6.60
C THR A 64 -19.65 4.99 6.64
N LYS A 65 -20.76 4.30 6.90
CA LYS A 65 -20.86 2.84 6.85
C LYS A 65 -20.43 2.30 5.48
N ASP A 66 -20.90 2.90 4.39
CA ASP A 66 -20.55 2.47 3.03
C ASP A 66 -19.07 2.67 2.72
N ARG A 67 -18.45 3.76 3.20
CA ARG A 67 -17.00 3.97 3.09
C ARG A 67 -16.25 2.91 3.88
N TRP A 68 -16.63 2.65 5.12
CA TRP A 68 -15.98 1.62 5.95
C TRP A 68 -16.10 0.23 5.33
N MET A 69 -17.28 -0.14 4.83
CA MET A 69 -17.47 -1.40 4.12
C MET A 69 -16.60 -1.48 2.86
N ARG A 70 -16.42 -0.39 2.12
CA ARG A 70 -15.55 -0.34 0.94
C ARG A 70 -14.07 -0.54 1.29
N ALA A 71 -13.58 0.14 2.32
CA ALA A 71 -12.21 -0.07 2.80
C ALA A 71 -12.01 -1.54 3.22
N PHE A 72 -12.91 -2.06 4.07
CA PHE A 72 -12.79 -3.41 4.62
C PHE A 72 -12.90 -4.52 3.56
N LYS A 73 -13.82 -4.40 2.60
CA LYS A 73 -13.99 -5.39 1.52
C LYS A 73 -12.88 -5.31 0.47
N SER A 74 -12.11 -4.24 0.45
CA SER A 74 -11.05 -4.06 -0.54
C SER A 74 -9.82 -4.87 -0.18
N LYS A 75 -9.48 -5.85 -1.02
CA LYS A 75 -8.23 -6.62 -0.90
C LYS A 75 -7.01 -5.70 -0.97
N SER A 76 -6.24 -5.62 0.11
CA SER A 76 -4.97 -4.88 0.08
C SER A 76 -3.90 -5.66 -0.69
N PRO A 77 -3.12 -5.04 -1.60
CA PRO A 77 -1.96 -5.69 -2.23
C PRO A 77 -0.72 -5.75 -1.31
N PHE A 78 -0.84 -5.25 -0.08
CA PHE A 78 0.27 -5.08 0.87
C PHE A 78 0.45 -6.26 1.83
N SER A 79 -0.09 -7.45 1.53
CA SER A 79 0.01 -8.63 2.41
C SER A 79 1.44 -9.11 2.72
N TYR A 80 2.43 -8.60 1.98
CA TYR A 80 3.85 -8.91 2.17
C TYR A 80 4.59 -7.92 3.06
N LEU A 81 3.97 -6.77 3.34
CA LEU A 81 4.60 -5.72 4.11
C LEU A 81 4.58 -6.11 5.59
N LEU A 82 5.73 -5.97 6.24
CA LEU A 82 5.89 -6.12 7.67
C LEU A 82 6.37 -4.78 8.23
N PRO A 83 5.85 -4.34 9.40
CA PRO A 83 6.23 -3.07 10.01
C PRO A 83 7.74 -2.90 10.23
N GLU A 84 8.46 -3.99 10.44
CA GLU A 84 9.90 -4.02 10.72
C GLU A 84 10.75 -3.90 9.44
N ASN A 85 10.16 -4.14 8.27
CA ASN A 85 10.88 -4.12 7.00
C ASN A 85 10.89 -2.72 6.40
N GLU A 86 11.83 -1.89 6.88
CA GLU A 86 11.98 -0.50 6.47
C GLU A 86 12.15 -0.33 4.95
N HIS A 87 12.98 -1.14 4.31
CA HIS A 87 13.22 -1.05 2.86
C HIS A 87 11.96 -1.30 2.03
N GLU A 88 11.13 -2.27 2.42
CA GLU A 88 9.87 -2.52 1.73
C GLU A 88 8.84 -1.42 2.01
N CYS A 89 8.79 -0.91 3.24
CA CYS A 89 7.92 0.20 3.62
C CYS A 89 8.26 1.48 2.83
N ILE A 90 9.53 1.89 2.82
CA ILE A 90 9.99 3.08 2.09
C ILE A 90 9.69 2.95 0.60
N TRP A 91 10.01 1.80 -0.01
CA TRP A 91 9.76 1.60 -1.43
C TRP A 91 8.26 1.69 -1.76
N THR A 92 7.43 1.04 -0.95
CA THR A 92 5.97 1.05 -1.17
C THR A 92 5.39 2.44 -1.00
N TRP A 93 5.84 3.18 0.02
CA TRP A 93 5.44 4.57 0.23
C TRP A 93 5.81 5.46 -0.95
N ASN A 94 7.03 5.34 -1.47
CA ASN A 94 7.46 6.08 -2.65
C ASN A 94 6.68 5.69 -3.91
N TYR A 95 6.32 4.42 -4.06
CA TYR A 95 5.43 3.99 -5.14
C TYR A 95 4.05 4.65 -5.05
N LEU A 96 3.46 4.69 -3.85
CA LEU A 96 2.17 5.35 -3.61
C LEU A 96 2.24 6.87 -3.85
N LYS A 97 3.35 7.52 -3.45
CA LYS A 97 3.61 8.94 -3.77
C LYS A 97 3.61 9.17 -5.28
N GLY A 98 4.34 8.36 -6.05
CA GLY A 98 4.36 8.46 -7.51
C GLY A 98 3.02 8.17 -8.19
N LYS A 99 2.03 7.64 -7.46
CA LYS A 99 0.66 7.41 -7.93
C LYS A 99 -0.35 8.42 -7.39
N ASN A 100 0.10 9.45 -6.67
CA ASN A 100 -0.75 10.43 -5.98
C ASN A 100 -1.78 9.79 -5.03
N ILE A 101 -1.44 8.62 -4.46
CA ILE A 101 -2.26 7.90 -3.49
C ILE A 101 -1.78 8.20 -2.06
N ALA A 102 -0.47 8.40 -1.88
CA ALA A 102 0.10 8.73 -0.58
C ALA A 102 -0.45 10.06 -0.06
N LEU A 103 -0.76 10.11 1.23
CA LEU A 103 -1.11 11.35 1.91
C LEU A 103 0.13 12.25 1.99
N GLU A 104 0.31 13.15 1.02
CA GLU A 104 1.50 14.01 0.90
C GLU A 104 1.78 14.86 2.14
N LYS A 105 0.75 15.15 2.94
CA LYS A 105 0.87 15.90 4.21
C LYS A 105 1.64 15.14 5.29
N LEU A 106 1.81 13.82 5.15
CA LEU A 106 2.60 12.97 6.03
C LEU A 106 4.02 12.83 5.43
N ALA A 107 4.78 13.92 5.43
CA ALA A 107 6.07 13.97 4.74
C ALA A 107 7.22 13.31 5.54
N SER A 108 7.09 13.17 6.86
CA SER A 108 8.12 12.62 7.74
C SER A 108 7.52 11.54 8.66
N PHE A 109 8.18 10.38 8.73
CA PHE A 109 7.81 9.27 9.59
C PHE A 109 9.01 8.94 10.49
N PRO A 110 8.81 8.83 11.82
CA PRO A 110 9.90 8.56 12.75
C PRO A 110 10.44 7.12 12.65
N GLY A 111 9.67 6.16 12.10
CA GLY A 111 10.15 4.80 11.85
C GLY A 111 9.35 4.02 10.80
N SER A 112 9.84 2.81 10.49
CA SER A 112 9.25 1.92 9.48
C SER A 112 7.81 1.50 9.80
N ALA A 113 7.49 1.34 11.09
CA ALA A 113 6.15 1.03 11.55
C ALA A 113 5.16 2.17 11.23
N ASP A 114 5.57 3.43 11.36
CA ASP A 114 4.70 4.56 11.02
C ASP A 114 4.45 4.64 9.51
N ILE A 115 5.48 4.37 8.70
CA ILE A 115 5.36 4.27 7.24
C ILE A 115 4.38 3.15 6.87
N TYR A 116 4.48 1.99 7.52
CA TYR A 116 3.55 0.87 7.33
C TYR A 116 2.09 1.31 7.55
N HIS A 117 1.80 1.92 8.70
CA HIS A 117 0.43 2.37 9.00
C HIS A 117 -0.03 3.46 8.01
N ALA A 118 0.87 4.37 7.60
CA ALA A 118 0.55 5.41 6.63
C ALA A 118 0.25 4.86 5.22
N ILE A 119 0.93 3.80 4.79
CA ILE A 119 0.64 3.07 3.54
C ILE A 119 -0.80 2.56 3.56
N HIS A 120 -1.16 1.83 4.61
CA HIS A 120 -2.50 1.26 4.77
C HIS A 120 -3.57 2.35 4.83
N LEU A 121 -3.36 3.37 5.65
CA LEU A 121 -4.28 4.50 5.77
C LEU A 121 -4.47 5.24 4.44
N SER A 122 -3.39 5.51 3.71
CA SER A 122 -3.45 6.21 2.41
C SER A 122 -4.25 5.40 1.39
N PHE A 123 -4.05 4.09 1.35
CA PHE A 123 -4.78 3.21 0.45
C PHE A 123 -6.27 3.11 0.82
N ASP A 124 -6.60 2.98 2.10
CA ASP A 124 -7.99 2.91 2.56
C ASP A 124 -8.75 4.21 2.25
N ILE A 125 -8.11 5.36 2.45
CA ILE A 125 -8.69 6.67 2.07
C ILE A 125 -8.88 6.74 0.56
N TRP A 126 -7.90 6.31 -0.23
CA TRP A 126 -8.01 6.34 -1.68
C TRP A 126 -9.13 5.42 -2.20
N VAL A 127 -9.26 4.22 -1.66
CA VAL A 127 -10.32 3.25 -2.00
C VAL A 127 -11.72 3.75 -1.63
N THR A 128 -11.82 4.53 -0.55
CA THR A 128 -13.11 5.09 -0.09
C THR A 128 -13.47 6.41 -0.75
N CYS A 129 -12.56 6.98 -1.55
CA CYS A 129 -12.82 8.17 -2.33
C CYS A 129 -13.96 7.90 -3.33
N PRO A 130 -14.99 8.78 -3.39
CA PRO A 130 -16.09 8.63 -4.35
C PRO A 130 -15.65 8.63 -5.82
N LEU A 131 -14.49 9.22 -6.12
CA LEU A 131 -13.92 9.29 -7.47
C LEU A 131 -13.17 8.02 -7.88
N THR A 132 -12.84 7.15 -6.93
CA THR A 132 -12.10 5.92 -7.19
C THR A 132 -13.06 4.80 -7.55
N SER A 133 -12.99 4.29 -8.79
CA SER A 133 -13.82 3.17 -9.22
C SER A 133 -13.22 1.82 -8.81
N PRO A 134 -14.03 0.75 -8.76
CA PRO A 134 -13.51 -0.62 -8.56
C PRO A 134 -12.45 -1.04 -9.59
N ASP A 135 -12.56 -0.56 -10.83
CA ASP A 135 -11.60 -0.86 -11.90
C ASP A 135 -10.27 -0.14 -11.68
N ASP A 136 -10.27 1.08 -11.16
CA ASP A 136 -9.05 1.79 -10.78
C ASP A 136 -8.27 1.02 -9.70
N ILE A 137 -8.99 0.50 -8.70
CA ILE A 137 -8.42 -0.32 -7.63
C ILE A 137 -7.82 -1.61 -8.21
N LYS A 138 -8.53 -2.27 -9.14
CA LYS A 138 -8.03 -3.48 -9.82
C LYS A 138 -6.79 -3.19 -10.66
N ASN A 139 -6.79 -2.12 -11.44
CA ASN A 139 -5.67 -1.68 -12.28
C ASN A 139 -4.46 -1.30 -11.44
N PHE A 140 -4.67 -0.60 -10.33
CA PHE A 140 -3.62 -0.31 -9.36
C PHE A 140 -2.99 -1.59 -8.82
N ARG A 141 -3.80 -2.56 -8.33
CA ARG A 141 -3.27 -3.84 -7.81
C ARG A 141 -2.42 -4.57 -8.86
N ASN A 142 -2.89 -4.64 -10.10
CA ASN A 142 -2.17 -5.31 -11.19
C ASN A 142 -0.84 -4.63 -11.50
N SER A 143 -0.85 -3.30 -11.64
CA SER A 143 0.36 -2.52 -11.92
C SER A 143 1.35 -2.54 -10.77
N PHE A 144 0.88 -2.49 -9.52
CA PHE A 144 1.68 -2.62 -8.32
C PHE A 144 2.37 -3.98 -8.23
N ASN A 145 1.62 -5.07 -8.39
CA ASN A 145 2.17 -6.43 -8.34
C ASN A 145 3.22 -6.65 -9.44
N LYS A 146 2.98 -6.11 -10.64
CA LYS A 146 3.95 -6.16 -11.75
C LYS A 146 5.24 -5.41 -11.40
N ALA A 147 5.13 -4.18 -10.90
CA ALA A 147 6.30 -3.38 -10.51
C ALA A 147 7.12 -4.05 -9.40
N LYS A 148 6.43 -4.63 -8.42
CA LYS A 148 7.07 -5.39 -7.33
C LYS A 148 7.78 -6.65 -7.84
N ALA A 149 7.14 -7.43 -8.71
CA ALA A 149 7.74 -8.62 -9.30
C ALA A 149 9.01 -8.27 -10.10
N GLN A 150 8.96 -7.17 -10.87
CA GLN A 150 10.13 -6.64 -11.58
C GLN A 150 11.27 -6.23 -10.64
N ARG A 151 10.96 -5.55 -9.53
CA ARG A 151 11.96 -5.20 -8.51
C ARG A 151 12.61 -6.44 -7.90
N LYS A 152 11.82 -7.44 -7.52
CA LYS A 152 12.33 -8.71 -6.99
C LYS A 152 13.25 -9.39 -8.01
N TYR A 153 12.84 -9.42 -9.27
CA TYR A 153 13.64 -9.99 -10.36
C TYR A 153 14.98 -9.26 -10.54
N LYS A 154 14.99 -7.92 -10.54
CA LYS A 154 16.22 -7.12 -10.62
C LYS A 154 17.16 -7.41 -9.44
N LYS A 155 16.64 -7.45 -8.21
CA LYS A 155 17.44 -7.81 -7.03
C LYS A 155 18.04 -9.22 -7.13
N MET A 156 17.32 -10.18 -7.71
CA MET A 156 17.86 -11.52 -7.97
C MET A 156 18.90 -11.56 -9.10
N GLN A 157 18.99 -10.52 -9.93
CA GLN A 157 20.01 -10.36 -10.97
C GLN A 157 21.21 -9.53 -10.53
N GLU A 158 21.10 -8.71 -9.47
CA GLU A 158 22.22 -7.88 -8.98
C GLU A 158 23.44 -8.73 -8.57
N ASP A 159 23.24 -9.93 -8.04
CA ASP A 159 24.32 -10.88 -7.73
C ASP A 159 24.77 -11.74 -8.93
N LYS A 160 24.11 -11.61 -10.09
CA LYS A 160 24.40 -12.42 -11.28
C LYS A 160 25.18 -11.60 -12.30
N VAL A 161 26.45 -11.97 -12.50
CA VAL A 161 27.25 -11.43 -13.60
C VAL A 161 26.79 -12.07 -14.91
N ASN A 162 26.35 -11.24 -15.86
CA ASN A 162 26.05 -11.72 -17.20
C ASN A 162 27.35 -11.96 -17.95
N VAL A 163 27.64 -13.22 -18.30
CA VAL A 163 28.82 -13.61 -19.05
C VAL A 163 28.38 -13.95 -20.48
N GLN A 164 28.84 -13.17 -21.46
CA GLN A 164 28.71 -13.53 -22.87
C GLN A 164 29.97 -14.26 -23.32
N PHE A 165 29.79 -15.45 -23.88
CA PHE A 165 30.86 -16.22 -24.51
C PHE A 165 30.30 -16.95 -25.73
N PHE A 166 31.19 -17.26 -26.66
CA PHE A 166 30.84 -17.98 -27.87
C PHE A 166 31.01 -19.48 -27.65
N LEU A 167 29.99 -20.24 -28.02
CA LEU A 167 30.04 -21.69 -28.15
C LEU A 167 29.92 -22.02 -29.63
N ASP A 168 30.69 -22.99 -30.08
CA ASP A 168 30.46 -23.61 -31.38
C ASP A 168 29.10 -24.32 -31.42
N ALA A 169 28.63 -24.60 -32.64
CA ALA A 169 27.30 -25.14 -32.85
C ALA A 169 27.11 -26.52 -32.20
N GLU A 170 28.17 -27.33 -32.15
CA GLU A 170 28.14 -28.69 -31.62
C GLU A 170 28.08 -28.68 -30.09
N THR A 171 28.95 -27.92 -29.42
CA THR A 171 28.93 -27.77 -27.96
C THR A 171 27.60 -27.18 -27.47
N ARG A 172 27.01 -26.25 -28.24
CA ARG A 172 25.67 -25.72 -27.94
C ARG A 172 24.57 -26.77 -28.06
N ALA A 173 24.68 -27.68 -29.02
CA ALA A 173 23.73 -28.78 -29.19
C ALA A 173 23.82 -29.77 -28.02
N GLN A 174 25.03 -30.16 -27.63
CA GLN A 174 25.28 -31.03 -26.47
C GLN A 174 24.73 -30.42 -25.17
N LEU A 175 24.96 -29.11 -24.94
CA LEU A 175 24.44 -28.42 -23.77
C LEU A 175 22.90 -28.39 -23.73
N LYS A 176 22.24 -28.22 -24.89
CA LYS A 176 20.77 -28.29 -25.00
C LYS A 176 20.23 -29.68 -24.70
N GLU A 177 20.92 -30.72 -25.15
CA GLU A 177 20.53 -32.10 -24.89
C GLU A 177 20.62 -32.42 -23.40
N LEU A 178 21.75 -32.08 -22.76
CA LEU A 178 21.95 -32.24 -21.32
C LEU A 178 20.92 -31.46 -20.50
N SER A 179 20.61 -30.22 -20.91
CA SER A 179 19.57 -29.38 -20.30
C SER A 179 18.18 -30.04 -20.36
N ARG A 180 17.83 -30.69 -21.47
CA ARG A 180 16.56 -31.44 -21.61
C ARG A 180 16.51 -32.65 -20.70
N VAL A 181 17.59 -33.43 -20.64
CA VAL A 181 17.67 -34.63 -19.79
C VAL A 181 17.51 -34.27 -18.31
N ARG A 182 18.17 -33.21 -17.85
CA ARG A 182 18.11 -32.77 -16.45
C ARG A 182 16.93 -31.83 -16.11
N ARG A 183 16.11 -31.44 -17.09
CA ARG A 183 15.00 -30.47 -16.95
C ARG A 183 15.43 -29.14 -16.34
N LEU A 184 16.63 -28.69 -16.69
CA LEU A 184 17.20 -27.41 -16.26
C LEU A 184 17.23 -26.44 -17.44
N SER A 185 17.25 -25.13 -17.19
CA SER A 185 17.54 -24.17 -18.25
C SER A 185 19.00 -24.33 -18.73
N THR A 186 19.29 -23.90 -19.97
CA THR A 186 20.65 -24.00 -20.53
C THR A 186 21.69 -23.28 -19.66
N GLY A 187 21.31 -22.17 -19.00
CA GLY A 187 22.18 -21.44 -18.08
C GLY A 187 22.41 -22.14 -16.75
N GLU A 188 21.37 -22.76 -16.17
CA GLU A 188 21.51 -23.58 -14.96
C GLU A 188 22.35 -24.82 -15.21
N MET A 189 22.15 -25.49 -16.35
CA MET A 189 22.97 -26.64 -16.75
C MET A 189 24.44 -26.28 -16.88
N LEU A 190 24.74 -25.14 -17.52
CA LEU A 190 26.12 -24.66 -17.65
C LEU A 190 26.74 -24.36 -16.29
N HIS A 191 26.00 -23.69 -15.41
CA HIS A 191 26.46 -23.40 -14.04
C HIS A 191 26.81 -24.69 -13.30
N ASP A 192 25.94 -25.70 -13.37
CA ASP A 192 26.16 -26.99 -12.71
C ASP A 192 27.40 -27.72 -13.26
N LEU A 193 27.61 -27.72 -14.58
CA LEU A 193 28.81 -28.28 -15.19
C LEU A 193 30.10 -27.62 -14.67
N ILE A 194 30.11 -26.28 -14.57
CA ILE A 194 31.26 -25.54 -14.04
C ILE A 194 31.51 -25.90 -12.57
N VAL A 195 30.46 -25.97 -11.75
CA VAL A 195 30.58 -26.30 -10.33
C VAL A 195 31.03 -27.75 -10.12
N GLU A 196 30.47 -28.70 -10.86
CA GLU A 196 30.86 -30.11 -10.82
C GLU A 196 32.34 -30.28 -11.21
N GLU A 197 32.78 -29.65 -12.31
CA GLU A 197 34.15 -29.78 -12.79
C GLU A 197 35.15 -29.07 -11.86
N TYR A 198 34.79 -27.91 -11.30
CA TYR A 198 35.61 -27.23 -10.29
C TYR A 198 35.77 -28.06 -9.01
N LYS A 199 34.70 -28.74 -8.58
CA LYS A 199 34.78 -29.70 -7.46
C LYS A 199 35.75 -30.82 -7.77
N ARG A 200 35.68 -31.43 -8.95
CA ARG A 200 36.62 -32.49 -9.38
C ARG A 200 38.06 -31.99 -9.37
N TYR A 201 38.31 -30.82 -9.95
CA TYR A 201 39.64 -30.20 -9.95
C TYR A 201 40.21 -30.00 -8.53
N ARG A 202 39.38 -29.56 -7.58
CA ARG A 202 39.78 -29.39 -6.18
C ARG A 202 40.05 -30.70 -5.43
N HIS A 203 39.38 -31.80 -5.79
CA HIS A 203 39.61 -33.11 -5.15
C HIS A 203 40.84 -33.83 -5.72
N SER A 204 41.30 -33.44 -6.90
CA SER A 204 42.51 -33.97 -7.55
C SER A 204 43.80 -33.22 -7.15
N ARG A 205 43.72 -32.29 -6.21
CA ARG A 205 44.83 -31.46 -5.70
C ARG A 205 45.06 -31.75 -4.23
#